data_AF-A0A060CLC4-F1
#
_entry.id   AF-A0A060CLC4-F1
#
_cell.length_a   1.000
_cell.length_b   1.000
_cell.length_c   1.000
_cell.angle_alpha   90.00
_cell.angle_beta   90.00
_cell.angle_gamma   90.00
#
_symmetry.space_group_name_H-M   'P 1'
#
loop_
_entity.id
_entity.type
_entity.pdbx_description
1 polymer ?
#
loop_
_entity_poly.entity_id
_entity_poly.type
_entity_poly.pdbx_seq_one_letter_code
_entity_poly.pdbx_strand_id
1 'polypeptide(L)'
;MRFDVLVPAHDEEATIAATVASLRAMDWPEECFRVIVVADNCSDETVARAKAAGARVIERHQPELRARGMHCNWDLPHAWTRGRATRSSS
;
A
#
# COMPACT_ATOMS: atom_id res chain seq x y z
N MET A 1 -3.63 18.93 0.17
CA MET A 1 -2.87 18.14 -0.84
C MET A 1 -3.07 16.67 -0.52
N ARG A 2 -3.14 15.78 -1.52
CA ARG A 2 -3.29 14.33 -1.31
C ARG A 2 -2.19 13.59 -2.05
N PHE A 3 -1.68 12.51 -1.46
CA PHE A 3 -0.61 11.72 -2.06
C PHE A 3 -0.71 10.25 -1.68
N ASP A 4 -0.10 9.41 -2.49
CA ASP A 4 0.01 7.98 -2.23
C ASP A 4 1.44 7.67 -1.82
N VAL A 5 1.60 6.86 -0.77
CA VAL A 5 2.91 6.35 -0.35
C VAL A 5 3.03 4.92 -0.85
N LEU A 6 3.94 4.70 -1.79
CA LEU A 6 4.24 3.37 -2.30
C LEU A 6 5.36 2.74 -1.49
N VAL A 7 5.15 1.51 -1.04
CA VAL A 7 6.12 0.71 -0.31
C VAL A 7 6.35 -0.60 -1.09
N PRO A 8 7.45 -0.74 -1.85
CA PRO A 8 7.80 -2.04 -2.42
C PRO A 8 8.17 -3.01 -1.30
N ALA A 9 7.76 -4.27 -1.42
CA ALA A 9 8.10 -5.31 -0.45
C ALA A 9 8.38 -6.64 -1.16
N HIS A 10 9.40 -7.36 -0.69
CA HIS A 10 9.74 -8.71 -1.13
C HIS A 10 10.20 -9.53 0.08
N ASP A 11 9.34 -10.44 0.56
CA ASP A 11 9.59 -11.28 1.74
C ASP A 11 10.07 -10.46 2.98
N GLU A 12 9.30 -9.42 3.32
CA GLU A 12 9.56 -8.48 4.41
C GLU A 12 8.59 -8.64 5.60
N GLU A 13 8.11 -9.86 5.89
CA GLU A 13 7.11 -10.09 6.95
C GLU A 13 7.54 -9.57 8.34
N ALA A 14 8.85 -9.52 8.61
CA ALA A 14 9.40 -9.06 9.87
C ALA A 14 9.27 -7.54 10.08
N THR A 15 9.25 -6.75 8.99
CA THR A 15 9.38 -5.29 9.04
C THR A 15 8.16 -4.56 8.50
N ILE A 16 7.43 -5.15 7.55
CA ILE A 16 6.40 -4.46 6.78
C ILE A 16 5.29 -3.84 7.66
N ALA A 17 4.88 -4.53 8.72
CA ALA A 17 3.86 -4.03 9.63
C ALA A 17 4.31 -2.76 10.37
N ALA A 18 5.57 -2.73 10.84
CA ALA A 18 6.13 -1.58 11.53
C ALA A 18 6.32 -0.39 10.59
N THR A 19 6.71 -0.63 9.34
CA THR A 19 6.82 0.39 8.30
C THR A 19 5.46 1.04 8.03
N VAL A 20 4.41 0.24 7.80
CA VAL A 20 3.05 0.74 7.57
C VAL A 20 2.53 1.50 8.80
N ALA A 21 2.74 0.99 10.01
CA ALA A 21 2.33 1.66 11.23
C ALA A 21 3.02 3.02 11.40
N SER A 22 4.32 3.10 11.12
CA SER A 22 5.09 4.34 11.20
C SER A 22 4.61 5.38 10.18
N LEU A 23 4.31 4.95 8.96
CA LEU A 23 3.72 5.83 7.93
C LEU A 23 2.35 6.35 8.33
N ARG A 24 1.50 5.53 8.97
CA ARG A 24 0.18 5.95 9.45
C ARG A 24 0.26 6.88 10.67
N ALA A 25 1.36 6.84 11.42
CA ALA A 25 1.59 7.70 12.59
C ALA A 25 2.15 9.09 12.24
N MET A 26 2.35 9.41 10.96
CA MET A 26 2.75 10.76 10.53
C MET A 26 1.69 11.79 10.93
N ASP A 27 2.12 13.00 11.30
CA ASP A 27 1.25 14.14 11.62
C ASP A 27 0.61 14.72 10.35
N TRP A 28 -0.23 13.91 9.71
CA TRP A 28 -0.96 14.25 8.50
C TRP A 28 -2.33 13.57 8.53
N PRO A 29 -3.40 14.22 8.09
CA PRO A 29 -4.73 13.59 8.10
C PRO A 29 -4.73 12.29 7.30
N GLU A 30 -5.21 11.19 7.90
CA GLU A 30 -5.27 9.87 7.25
C GLU A 30 -6.13 9.89 5.97
N GLU A 31 -7.08 10.82 5.86
CA GLU A 31 -7.89 11.03 4.65
C GLU A 31 -7.14 11.74 3.50
N CYS A 32 -5.94 12.24 3.77
CA CYS A 32 -5.11 12.95 2.82
C CYS A 32 -3.95 12.10 2.26
N PHE A 33 -3.73 10.89 2.76
CA PHE A 33 -2.77 9.96 2.16
C PHE A 33 -3.18 8.51 2.36
N ARG A 34 -2.67 7.62 1.53
CA ARG A 34 -2.84 6.18 1.71
C ARG A 34 -1.53 5.46 1.48
N VAL A 35 -1.33 4.39 2.23
CA VAL A 35 -0.17 3.51 2.09
C VAL A 35 -0.54 2.37 1.15
N ILE A 36 0.24 2.22 0.08
CA ILE A 36 0.09 1.17 -0.92
C ILE A 36 1.35 0.32 -0.89
N VAL A 37 1.24 -0.94 -0.44
CA VAL A 37 2.32 -1.91 -0.50
C VAL A 37 2.26 -2.65 -1.83
N VAL A 38 3.37 -2.69 -2.55
CA VAL A 38 3.54 -3.46 -3.79
C VAL A 38 4.36 -4.70 -3.42
N ALA A 39 3.68 -5.82 -3.21
CA ALA A 39 4.29 -7.09 -2.85
C ALA A 39 4.71 -7.84 -4.12
N ASP A 40 6.00 -7.90 -4.40
CA ASP A 40 6.53 -8.57 -5.59
C ASP A 40 7.01 -9.97 -5.21
N ASN A 41 6.33 -11.00 -5.71
CA ASN A 41 6.68 -12.41 -5.53
C ASN A 41 6.92 -12.83 -4.07
N CYS A 42 6.17 -12.25 -3.12
CA CYS A 42 6.27 -12.63 -1.71
C CYS A 42 5.69 -14.03 -1.51
N SER A 43 6.43 -14.86 -0.76
CA SER A 43 6.07 -16.22 -0.38
C SER A 43 5.81 -16.38 1.11
N ASP A 44 6.04 -15.31 1.89
CA ASP A 44 5.91 -15.24 3.33
C ASP A 44 4.62 -14.49 3.77
N GLU A 45 4.53 -14.09 5.05
CA GLU A 45 3.37 -13.35 5.59
C GLU A 45 3.35 -11.85 5.24
N THR A 46 4.23 -11.34 4.36
CA THR A 46 4.34 -9.91 4.03
C THR A 46 3.00 -9.30 3.67
N VAL A 47 2.25 -9.96 2.79
CA VAL A 47 0.95 -9.49 2.31
C VAL A 47 -0.07 -9.42 3.46
N ALA A 48 -0.13 -10.48 4.27
CA ALA A 48 -1.08 -10.58 5.37
C ALA A 48 -0.81 -9.50 6.42
N ARG A 49 0.47 -9.31 6.78
CA ARG A 49 0.91 -8.32 7.77
C ARG A 49 0.73 -6.88 7.28
N ALA A 50 0.99 -6.61 6.00
CA ALA A 50 0.72 -5.30 5.40
C ALA A 50 -0.76 -4.94 5.41
N LYS A 51 -1.65 -5.87 5.02
CA LYS A 51 -3.12 -5.67 5.08
C LYS A 51 -3.58 -5.44 6.52
N ALA A 52 -3.09 -6.24 7.47
CA ALA A 52 -3.44 -6.12 8.88
C ALA A 52 -3.01 -4.77 9.48
N ALA A 53 -1.87 -4.21 9.03
CA ALA A 53 -1.40 -2.89 9.43
C ALA A 53 -2.17 -1.72 8.79
N GLY A 54 -3.16 -2.00 7.92
CA GLY A 54 -4.02 -0.99 7.29
C GLY A 54 -3.51 -0.44 5.97
N ALA A 55 -2.52 -1.09 5.34
CA ALA A 55 -2.11 -0.75 3.98
C ALA A 55 -3.04 -1.38 2.93
N ARG A 56 -3.20 -0.70 1.80
CA ARG A 56 -3.67 -1.34 0.58
C ARG A 56 -2.51 -2.16 0.02
N VAL A 57 -2.73 -3.42 -0.30
CA VAL A 57 -1.68 -4.26 -0.90
C VAL A 57 -2.06 -4.58 -2.33
N ILE A 58 -1.08 -4.51 -3.21
CA ILE A 58 -1.21 -4.97 -4.59
C ILE A 58 -0.10 -6.00 -4.80
N GLU A 59 -0.47 -7.20 -5.23
CA GLU A 59 0.41 -8.38 -5.26
C GLU A 59 0.78 -8.73 -6.70
N ARG A 60 2.03 -9.13 -6.93
CA ARG A 60 2.49 -9.65 -8.20
C ARG A 60 3.12 -11.02 -7.99
N HIS A 61 2.70 -11.98 -8.80
CA HIS A 61 3.21 -13.35 -8.80
C HIS A 61 3.70 -13.70 -10.21
N GLN A 62 4.87 -13.20 -10.56
CA GLN A 62 5.58 -13.41 -11.83
C GLN A 62 7.07 -13.71 -11.58
N PRO A 63 7.39 -14.89 -11.04
CA PRO A 63 8.76 -15.26 -10.67
C PRO A 63 9.74 -15.28 -11.86
N GLU A 64 9.25 -15.52 -13.07
CA GLU A 64 10.01 -15.57 -14.33
C GLU A 64 10.48 -14.20 -14.86
N LEU A 65 9.94 -13.10 -14.33
CA LEU A 65 10.30 -11.73 -14.71
C LEU A 65 11.26 -11.05 -13.70
N ARG A 66 11.77 -11.79 -12.70
CA ARG A 66 12.70 -11.30 -11.66
C ARG A 66 13.93 -10.54 -12.20
N ALA A 67 14.42 -10.89 -13.38
CA ALA A 67 15.75 -10.47 -13.86
C ALA A 67 15.76 -9.24 -14.81
N ARG A 68 14.62 -8.63 -15.14
CA ARG A 68 14.57 -7.41 -15.96
C ARG A 68 14.13 -6.25 -15.07
N GLY A 69 15.12 -5.54 -14.55
CA GLY A 69 14.98 -4.59 -13.46
C GLY A 69 13.86 -3.56 -13.60
N MET A 70 13.36 -3.14 -12.43
CA MET A 70 12.85 -1.81 -12.04
C MET A 70 12.02 -0.98 -13.04
N HIS A 71 11.41 -1.57 -14.07
CA HIS A 71 10.37 -0.91 -14.86
C HIS A 71 9.01 -1.20 -14.21
N CYS A 72 8.69 -0.39 -13.21
CA CYS A 72 7.44 -0.44 -12.47
C CYS A 72 6.29 0.12 -13.32
N ASN A 73 5.83 -0.61 -14.34
CA ASN A 73 4.53 -0.33 -14.95
C ASN A 73 3.44 -0.93 -14.06
N TRP A 74 3.19 -0.28 -12.92
CA TRP A 74 2.13 -0.67 -12.01
C TRP A 74 0.86 0.11 -12.33
N ASP A 75 -0.25 -0.58 -12.53
CA ASP A 75 -1.57 0.02 -12.56
C ASP A 75 -1.95 0.43 -11.13
N LEU A 76 -1.34 1.52 -10.68
CA LEU A 76 -1.65 2.11 -9.40
C LEU A 76 -3.09 2.63 -9.44
N PRO A 77 -3.84 2.53 -8.35
CA PRO A 77 -5.06 3.31 -8.26
C PRO A 77 -4.71 4.79 -8.43
N HIS A 78 -5.22 5.48 -9.45
CA HIS A 78 -4.90 6.90 -9.68
C HIS A 78 -6.00 7.85 -9.15
N ALA A 79 -7.18 7.31 -8.84
CA ALA A 79 -8.35 8.10 -8.46
C ALA A 79 -8.61 8.07 -6.95
N TRP A 80 -8.68 9.26 -6.36
CA TRP A 80 -9.26 9.51 -5.04
C TRP A 80 -10.75 9.84 -5.20
N THR A 81 -11.65 8.89 -4.96
CA THR A 81 -13.09 9.13 -4.92
C THR A 81 -13.50 9.55 -3.51
N ARG A 82 -14.19 10.71 -3.36
CA ARG A 82 -14.78 11.07 -2.06
C ARG A 82 -15.92 10.10 -1.74
N GLY A 83 -15.90 9.51 -0.54
CA GLY A 83 -17.16 9.11 0.10
C GLY A 83 -18.02 10.36 0.26
N ARG A 84 -19.24 10.35 -0.30
CA ARG A 84 -20.20 11.44 -0.11
C ARG A 84 -20.45 11.58 1.39
N ALA A 85 -20.06 12.71 1.98
CA ALA A 85 -20.53 13.07 3.31
C ALA A 85 -22.05 13.19 3.25
N THR A 86 -22.76 12.21 3.83
CA THR A 86 -24.19 12.33 4.08
C THR A 86 -24.35 13.43 5.11
N ARG A 87 -24.62 14.66 4.66
CA ARG A 87 -25.24 15.68 5.53
C ARG A 87 -26.65 15.20 5.81
N SER A 88 -26.83 14.46 6.89
CA SER A 88 -28.13 14.27 7.53
C SER A 88 -28.49 15.58 8.23
N SER A 89 -29.19 16.44 7.50
CA SER A 89 -29.97 17.53 8.08
C SER A 89 -31.34 16.99 8.46
N SER A 90 -31.59 16.84 9.76
CA SER A 90 -32.92 16.87 10.40
C SER A 90 -32.71 17.15 11.88
#